data_AF-A0A839DVT2-F1
#
_entry.id   AF-A0A839DVT2-F1
#
_cell.length_a   1.000
_cell.length_b   1.000
_cell.length_c   1.000
_cell.angle_alpha   90.00
_cell.angle_beta   90.00
_cell.angle_gamma   90.00
#
_symmetry.space_group_name_H-M   'P 1'
#
loop_
_entity.id
_entity.type
_entity.pdbx_description
1 polymer ?
#
loop_
_entity_poly.entity_id
_entity_poly.type
_entity_poly.pdbx_seq_one_letter_code
_entity_poly.pdbx_strand_id
1 'polypeptide(L)'
;MLGFLLFTTQENLGALNLYSSRRDAFTKRSEQVGWIFASHAAVALASARNDAQLHEAIETRQGIGEAMGIIMNHYKLAQDQAFEVLKRVSQHRNVKLRDVTSEIIKTGEIPEVRGADRSAGISWFTSSAVLVTPWVTNLKPNYGTAWPGQRCA
;
A
#
# COMPACT_ATOMS: atom_id res chain seq x y z
N MET A 1 12.52 36.99 -13.58
CA MET A 1 11.91 35.82 -12.92
C MET A 1 10.91 36.35 -11.91
N LEU A 2 9.76 35.71 -11.76
CA LEU A 2 8.81 35.95 -10.66
C LEU A 2 8.64 34.66 -9.87
N GLY A 3 8.42 34.78 -8.56
CA GLY A 3 8.16 33.65 -7.68
C GLY A 3 6.96 33.95 -6.79
N PHE A 4 6.04 33.00 -6.68
CA PHE A 4 4.87 33.09 -5.82
C PHE A 4 4.84 31.90 -4.88
N LEU A 5 4.57 32.13 -3.60
CA LEU A 5 4.37 31.03 -2.67
C LEU A 5 2.99 30.40 -2.92
N LEU A 6 2.94 29.08 -3.01
CA LEU A 6 1.70 28.32 -3.11
C LEU A 6 1.35 27.83 -1.71
N PHE A 7 0.35 28.43 -1.10
CA PHE A 7 -0.10 28.08 0.24
C PHE A 7 -1.63 28.05 0.31
N THR A 8 -2.14 27.22 1.20
CA THR A 8 -3.54 27.23 1.64
C THR A 8 -3.60 27.66 3.10
N THR A 9 -4.80 27.70 3.69
CA THR A 9 -4.96 27.97 5.13
C THR A 9 -4.37 26.88 6.01
N GLN A 10 -4.17 25.67 5.48
CA GLN A 10 -3.74 24.51 6.27
C GLN A 10 -2.28 24.11 6.03
N GLU A 11 -1.73 24.38 4.83
CA GLU A 11 -0.40 23.92 4.47
C GLU A 11 0.30 24.84 3.44
N ASN A 12 1.63 24.83 3.49
CA ASN A 12 2.47 25.42 2.45
C ASN A 12 2.84 24.33 1.44
N LEU A 13 2.39 24.48 0.20
CA LEU A 13 2.52 23.46 -0.84
C LEU A 13 3.83 23.57 -1.61
N GLY A 14 4.44 24.76 -1.64
CA GLY A 14 5.68 25.06 -2.34
C GLY A 14 5.68 26.45 -2.97
N ALA A 15 6.32 26.59 -4.13
CA ALA A 15 6.40 27.85 -4.86
C ALA A 15 6.20 27.65 -6.37
N LEU A 16 5.54 28.63 -6.99
CA LEU A 16 5.40 28.77 -8.44
C LEU A 16 6.44 29.77 -8.94
N ASN A 17 7.37 29.28 -9.76
CA ASN A 17 8.42 30.10 -10.36
C ASN A 17 8.14 30.32 -11.85
N LEU A 18 8.05 31.58 -12.26
CA LEU A 18 7.87 31.99 -13.64
C LEU A 18 9.19 32.52 -14.21
N TYR A 19 9.60 31.93 -15.32
CA TYR A 19 10.81 32.29 -16.05
C TYR A 19 10.46 32.89 -17.41
N SER A 20 11.30 33.80 -17.89
CA SER A 20 11.18 34.37 -19.23
C SER A 20 12.58 34.61 -19.80
N SER A 21 12.75 34.33 -21.09
CA SER A 21 13.97 34.60 -21.85
C SER A 21 14.07 36.05 -22.32
N ARG A 22 12.99 36.84 -22.21
CA ARG A 22 12.95 38.26 -22.61
C ARG A 22 13.21 39.16 -21.40
N ARG A 23 14.06 40.17 -21.58
CA ARG A 23 14.23 41.26 -20.60
C ARG A 23 12.90 42.01 -20.41
N ASP A 24 12.64 42.41 -19.18
CA ASP A 24 11.44 43.18 -18.77
C ASP A 24 10.09 42.52 -19.11
N ALA A 25 10.06 41.19 -19.27
CA ALA A 25 8.84 40.45 -19.56
C ALA A 25 7.81 40.45 -18.43
N PHE A 26 8.25 40.72 -17.20
CA PHE A 26 7.40 40.73 -16.02
C PHE A 26 7.08 42.16 -15.64
N THR A 27 5.79 42.50 -15.73
CA THR A 27 5.26 43.82 -15.41
C THR A 27 4.47 43.75 -14.10
N LYS A 28 4.07 44.90 -13.56
CA LYS A 28 3.14 44.95 -12.41
C LYS A 28 1.83 44.19 -12.66
N ARG A 29 1.34 44.18 -13.92
CA ARG A 29 0.18 43.37 -14.29
C ARG A 29 0.47 41.87 -14.20
N SER A 30 1.69 41.46 -14.58
CA SER A 30 2.14 40.08 -14.44
C SER A 30 2.21 39.64 -12.98
N GLU A 31 2.60 40.54 -12.07
CA GLU A 31 2.59 40.28 -10.63
C GLU A 31 1.16 40.08 -10.10
N GLN A 32 0.23 40.99 -10.45
CA GLN A 32 -1.18 40.89 -10.02
C GLN A 32 -1.86 39.62 -10.53
N VAL A 33 -1.69 39.32 -11.83
CA VAL A 33 -2.23 38.09 -12.42
C VAL A 33 -1.56 36.87 -11.81
N GLY A 34 -0.26 36.95 -11.54
CA GLY A 34 0.50 35.88 -10.89
C GLY A 34 -0.01 35.54 -9.49
N TRP A 35 -0.38 36.53 -8.68
CA TRP A 35 -1.01 36.29 -7.36
C TRP A 35 -2.35 35.56 -7.48
N ILE A 36 -3.24 36.02 -8.37
CA ILE A 36 -4.55 35.39 -8.58
C ILE A 36 -4.36 33.94 -9.05
N PHE A 37 -3.47 33.74 -10.02
CA PHE A 37 -3.16 32.41 -10.53
C PHE A 37 -2.54 31.50 -9.47
N ALA A 38 -1.59 32.01 -8.67
CA ALA A 38 -0.94 31.26 -7.59
C ALA A 38 -1.96 30.81 -6.53
N SER A 39 -2.92 31.65 -6.17
CA SER A 39 -3.99 31.28 -5.23
C SER A 39 -4.83 30.12 -5.75
N HIS A 40 -5.26 30.17 -7.02
CA HIS A 40 -6.03 29.08 -7.61
C HIS A 40 -5.19 27.80 -7.79
N ALA A 41 -3.94 27.94 -8.23
CA ALA A 41 -3.01 26.83 -8.38
C ALA A 41 -2.74 26.15 -7.03
N ALA A 42 -2.61 26.90 -5.94
CA ALA A 42 -2.46 26.35 -4.59
C ALA A 42 -3.67 25.50 -4.18
N VAL A 43 -4.90 26.01 -4.36
CA VAL A 43 -6.12 25.24 -4.04
C VAL A 43 -6.21 23.96 -4.89
N ALA A 44 -5.98 24.05 -6.19
CA ALA A 44 -6.03 22.90 -7.08
C ALA A 44 -4.97 21.85 -6.73
N LEU A 45 -3.74 22.28 -6.42
CA LEU A 45 -2.64 21.40 -6.02
C LEU A 45 -2.91 20.71 -4.67
N ALA A 46 -3.49 21.43 -3.70
CA ALA A 46 -3.89 20.85 -2.42
C ALA A 46 -4.90 19.71 -2.63
N SER A 47 -5.94 19.98 -3.42
CA SER A 47 -6.98 18.99 -3.74
C SER A 47 -6.37 17.75 -4.41
N ALA A 48 -5.56 17.96 -5.45
CA ALA A 48 -4.93 16.86 -6.18
C ALA A 48 -3.99 16.01 -5.29
N ARG A 49 -3.26 16.63 -4.36
CA ARG A 49 -2.42 15.90 -3.40
C ARG A 49 -3.25 15.09 -2.42
N ASN A 50 -4.30 15.68 -1.87
CA ASN A 50 -5.20 14.99 -0.95
C ASN A 50 -5.88 13.80 -1.65
N ASP A 51 -6.37 13.99 -2.87
CA ASP A 51 -6.97 12.93 -3.67
C ASP A 51 -5.96 11.82 -3.97
N ALA A 52 -4.72 12.16 -4.34
CA ALA A 52 -3.67 11.17 -4.58
C ALA A 52 -3.33 10.36 -3.32
N GLN A 53 -3.27 10.99 -2.16
CA GLN A 53 -3.04 10.31 -0.88
C GLN A 53 -4.20 9.37 -0.50
N LEU A 54 -5.44 9.81 -0.71
CA LEU A 54 -6.62 8.99 -0.47
C LEU A 54 -6.68 7.79 -1.42
N HIS A 55 -6.40 7.99 -2.71
CA HIS A 55 -6.34 6.89 -3.67
C HIS A 55 -5.21 5.92 -3.36
N GLU A 56 -4.02 6.40 -2.98
CA GLU A 56 -2.90 5.53 -2.57
C GLU A 56 -3.29 4.69 -1.33
N ALA A 57 -4.00 5.27 -0.36
CA ALA A 57 -4.48 4.55 0.82
C ALA A 57 -5.55 3.49 0.47
N ILE A 58 -6.42 3.77 -0.50
CA ILE A 58 -7.45 2.81 -0.94
C ILE A 58 -6.84 1.69 -1.77
N GLU A 59 -5.99 2.02 -2.74
CA GLU A 59 -5.33 1.04 -3.63
C GLU A 59 -4.49 0.06 -2.84
N THR A 60 -3.76 0.54 -1.82
CA THR A 60 -2.97 -0.34 -0.95
C THR A 60 -3.84 -1.31 -0.16
N ARG A 61 -4.97 -0.87 0.39
CA ARG A 61 -5.89 -1.76 1.12
C ARG A 61 -6.56 -2.79 0.20
N GLN A 62 -6.96 -2.39 -0.99
CA GLN A 62 -7.56 -3.29 -1.98
C GLN A 62 -6.54 -4.33 -2.45
N GLY A 63 -5.33 -3.92 -2.81
CA GLY A 63 -4.27 -4.83 -3.26
C GLY A 63 -3.85 -5.85 -2.20
N ILE A 64 -3.83 -5.47 -0.92
CA ILE A 64 -3.60 -6.43 0.18
C ILE A 64 -4.71 -7.48 0.22
N GLY A 65 -5.98 -7.08 0.08
CA GLY A 65 -7.13 -7.99 0.04
C GLY A 65 -7.05 -9.01 -1.09
N GLU A 66 -6.75 -8.55 -2.30
CA GLU A 66 -6.65 -9.39 -3.50
C GLU A 66 -5.49 -10.38 -3.39
N ALA A 67 -4.30 -9.90 -3.00
CA ALA A 67 -3.15 -10.77 -2.78
C ALA A 67 -3.42 -11.80 -1.66
N MET A 68 -4.05 -11.42 -0.54
CA MET A 68 -4.47 -12.37 0.48
C MET A 68 -5.41 -13.43 -0.09
N GLY A 69 -6.35 -13.05 -0.95
CA GLY A 69 -7.24 -13.98 -1.65
C GLY A 69 -6.50 -15.06 -2.44
N ILE A 70 -5.48 -14.66 -3.20
CA ILE A 70 -4.63 -15.58 -3.98
C ILE A 70 -3.90 -16.54 -3.03
N ILE A 71 -3.29 -16.03 -1.95
CA ILE A 71 -2.56 -16.85 -0.97
C ILE A 71 -3.49 -17.83 -0.25
N MET A 72 -4.65 -17.36 0.22
CA MET A 72 -5.65 -18.18 0.89
C MET A 72 -6.12 -19.32 -0.01
N ASN A 73 -6.36 -19.05 -1.30
CA ASN A 73 -6.78 -20.09 -2.23
C ASN A 73 -5.68 -21.13 -2.50
N HIS A 74 -4.44 -20.68 -2.65
CA HIS A 74 -3.31 -21.54 -3.01
C HIS A 74 -2.84 -22.42 -1.84
N TYR A 75 -2.78 -21.87 -0.61
CA TYR A 75 -2.23 -22.58 0.57
C TYR A 75 -3.30 -23.01 1.58
N LYS A 76 -4.59 -22.75 1.31
CA LYS A 76 -5.72 -23.04 2.21
C LYS A 76 -5.51 -22.48 3.62
N LEU A 77 -4.95 -21.27 3.69
CA LEU A 77 -4.70 -20.55 4.93
C LEU A 77 -5.90 -19.70 5.32
N ALA A 78 -6.04 -19.47 6.62
CA ALA A 78 -6.96 -18.45 7.13
C ALA A 78 -6.42 -17.03 6.84
N GLN A 79 -7.30 -16.04 6.93
CA GLN A 79 -7.00 -14.66 6.54
C GLN A 79 -5.85 -14.03 7.35
N ASP A 80 -5.82 -14.29 8.66
CA ASP A 80 -4.77 -13.86 9.58
C ASP A 80 -3.41 -14.46 9.20
N GLN A 81 -3.39 -15.74 8.84
CA GLN A 81 -2.19 -16.44 8.40
C GLN A 81 -1.68 -15.90 7.05
N ALA A 82 -2.57 -15.62 6.10
CA ALA A 82 -2.19 -15.05 4.80
C ALA A 82 -1.58 -13.65 4.94
N PHE A 83 -2.10 -12.83 5.87
CA PHE A 83 -1.54 -11.52 6.16
C PHE A 83 -0.14 -11.59 6.77
N GLU A 84 0.09 -12.52 7.69
CA GLU A 84 1.42 -12.76 8.27
C GLU A 84 2.44 -13.22 7.22
N VAL A 85 2.02 -14.01 6.23
CA VAL A 85 2.87 -14.39 5.09
C VAL A 85 3.28 -13.16 4.28
N LEU A 86 2.34 -12.30 3.89
CA LEU A 86 2.64 -11.06 3.15
C LEU A 86 3.62 -10.17 3.92
N LYS A 87 3.40 -10.00 5.22
CA LYS A 87 4.28 -9.23 6.11
C LYS A 87 5.67 -9.82 6.16
N ARG A 88 5.80 -11.14 6.30
CA ARG A 88 7.10 -11.83 6.34
C ARG A 88 7.86 -11.68 5.02
N VAL A 89 7.18 -11.82 3.88
CA VAL A 89 7.78 -11.63 2.55
C VAL A 89 8.28 -10.20 2.36
N SER A 90 7.46 -9.20 2.73
CA SER A 90 7.83 -7.77 2.69
C SER A 90 9.05 -7.48 3.57
N GLN A 91 9.07 -7.99 4.80
CA GLN A 91 10.19 -7.81 5.72
C GLN A 91 11.47 -8.50 5.22
N HIS A 92 11.35 -9.73 4.73
CA HIS A 92 12.52 -10.50 4.27
C HIS A 92 13.16 -9.89 3.01
N ARG A 93 12.34 -9.38 2.09
CA ARG A 93 12.82 -8.71 0.87
C ARG A 93 13.11 -7.22 1.07
N ASN A 94 12.80 -6.66 2.24
CA ASN A 94 12.90 -5.23 2.57
C ASN A 94 12.25 -4.32 1.51
N VAL A 95 11.07 -4.72 1.02
CA VAL A 95 10.28 -3.97 0.04
C VAL A 95 8.94 -3.59 0.64
N LYS A 96 8.35 -2.49 0.16
CA LYS A 96 7.06 -2.03 0.67
C LYS A 96 5.99 -3.09 0.37
N LEU A 97 5.09 -3.32 1.33
CA LEU A 97 4.04 -4.32 1.24
C LEU A 97 3.21 -4.20 -0.06
N ARG A 98 2.94 -2.95 -0.48
CA ARG A 98 2.23 -2.64 -1.73
C ARG A 98 2.90 -3.19 -2.99
N ASP A 99 4.23 -3.22 -3.01
CA ASP A 99 5.00 -3.67 -4.16
C ASP A 99 4.96 -5.21 -4.23
N VAL A 100 5.05 -5.86 -3.07
CA VAL A 100 4.87 -7.32 -2.93
C VAL A 100 3.48 -7.75 -3.37
N THR A 101 2.43 -7.04 -2.92
CA THR A 101 1.06 -7.35 -3.31
C THR A 101 0.85 -7.17 -4.81
N SER A 102 1.43 -6.13 -5.42
CA SER A 102 1.36 -5.92 -6.87
C SER A 102 2.02 -7.06 -7.66
N GLU A 103 3.15 -7.57 -7.17
CA GLU A 103 3.86 -8.70 -7.77
C GLU A 103 3.02 -9.99 -7.70
N ILE A 104 2.43 -10.29 -6.54
CA ILE A 104 1.58 -11.48 -6.34
C ILE A 104 0.32 -11.42 -7.21
N ILE A 105 -0.33 -10.26 -7.32
CA ILE A 105 -1.52 -10.10 -8.16
C ILE A 105 -1.18 -10.31 -9.64
N LYS A 106 -0.05 -9.79 -10.11
CA LYS A 106 0.37 -9.91 -11.52
C LYS A 106 0.79 -11.32 -11.90
N THR A 107 1.52 -11.99 -11.02
CA THR A 107 2.13 -13.30 -11.31
C THR A 107 1.24 -14.46 -10.89
N GLY A 108 0.37 -14.26 -9.90
CA GLY A 108 -0.35 -15.34 -9.21
C GLY A 108 0.58 -16.22 -8.35
N GLU A 109 1.89 -15.95 -8.37
CA GLU A 109 2.90 -16.68 -7.64
C GLU A 109 3.28 -15.90 -6.39
N ILE A 110 3.45 -16.60 -5.27
CA ILE A 110 4.04 -15.98 -4.09
C ILE A 110 5.54 -15.96 -4.32
N PRO A 111 6.21 -14.79 -4.32
CA PRO A 111 7.64 -14.73 -4.54
C PRO A 111 8.34 -15.62 -3.50
N GLU A 112 9.03 -16.65 -3.98
CA GLU A 112 9.74 -17.62 -3.14
C GLU A 112 10.64 -16.83 -2.17
N VAL A 113 10.40 -17.00 -0.87
CA VAL A 113 11.43 -16.74 0.13
C VAL A 113 12.53 -17.75 -0.16
N ARG A 114 13.56 -17.33 -0.89
CA ARG A 114 14.62 -18.21 -1.37
C ARG A 114 15.29 -18.88 -0.16
N GLY A 115 14.92 -20.14 0.11
CA GLY A 115 15.37 -20.90 1.28
C GLY A 115 14.42 -21.98 1.83
N ALA A 116 13.19 -22.15 1.33
CA ALA A 116 12.30 -23.23 1.80
C ALA A 116 12.08 -24.30 0.71
N ASP A 117 12.80 -25.41 0.89
CA ASP A 117 12.64 -26.74 0.31
C ASP A 117 11.24 -27.08 -0.24
N ARG A 118 11.19 -27.48 -1.53
CA ARG A 118 9.98 -27.90 -2.26
C ARG A 118 9.42 -29.27 -1.81
N SER A 119 10.03 -29.93 -0.84
CA SER A 119 9.55 -31.20 -0.27
C SER A 119 8.89 -31.07 1.11
N ALA A 120 8.89 -29.87 1.71
CA ALA A 120 8.32 -29.66 3.03
C ALA A 120 6.99 -28.92 2.96
N GLY A 121 5.89 -29.67 2.86
CA GLY A 121 4.62 -29.19 3.37
C GLY A 121 4.81 -28.71 4.82
N ILE A 122 4.56 -27.42 5.07
CA ILE A 122 4.32 -26.85 6.41
C ILE A 122 5.53 -26.87 7.39
N SER A 123 6.80 -26.83 6.95
CA SER A 123 7.94 -26.78 7.91
C SER A 123 8.46 -25.37 8.27
N TRP A 124 8.23 -24.35 7.43
CA TRP A 124 8.70 -22.97 7.69
C TRP A 124 7.79 -22.18 8.65
N PHE A 125 6.67 -22.78 9.10
CA PHE A 125 5.81 -22.21 10.15
C PHE A 125 6.41 -22.38 11.56
N THR A 126 7.36 -23.31 11.77
CA THR A 126 7.82 -23.72 13.12
C THR A 126 9.28 -23.42 13.44
N SER A 127 10.04 -22.72 12.60
CA SER A 127 11.44 -22.41 12.90
C SER A 127 11.86 -21.01 12.49
N SER A 128 11.80 -20.09 13.46
CA SER A 128 12.95 -19.24 13.74
C SER A 128 12.90 -18.86 15.22
N ALA A 129 13.82 -19.43 15.98
CA ALA A 129 14.02 -19.14 17.38
C ALA A 129 14.45 -17.68 17.58
N VAL A 130 13.51 -16.78 17.84
CA VAL A 130 13.73 -15.57 18.64
C VAL A 130 12.44 -15.31 19.45
N LEU A 131 12.54 -15.59 20.74
CA LEU A 131 11.62 -15.20 21.82
C LEU A 131 10.19 -15.76 21.77
N VAL A 132 9.98 -16.75 22.64
CA VAL A 132 8.70 -17.06 23.29
C VAL A 132 7.97 -15.75 23.64
N THR A 133 6.88 -15.46 22.96
CA THR A 133 5.83 -14.54 23.44
C THR A 133 4.52 -15.33 23.56
N PRO A 134 3.62 -14.99 24.49
CA PRO A 134 2.63 -15.93 25.04
C PRO A 134 1.40 -16.21 24.16
N TRP A 135 1.42 -15.88 22.87
CA TRP A 135 0.19 -15.88 22.04
C TRP A 135 -0.10 -17.19 21.28
N VAL A 136 0.77 -18.21 21.38
CA VAL A 136 0.62 -19.53 20.71
C VAL A 136 0.39 -20.65 21.74
N THR A 137 -0.49 -20.44 22.71
CA THR A 137 -0.95 -21.50 23.63
C THR A 137 -2.44 -21.83 23.49
N ASN A 138 -3.15 -21.25 22.51
CA ASN A 138 -4.57 -21.51 22.33
C ASN A 138 -4.99 -21.97 20.92
N LEU A 139 -4.08 -22.60 20.18
CA LEU A 139 -4.43 -23.38 18.99
C LEU A 139 -4.78 -24.81 19.41
N LYS A 140 -6.03 -25.01 19.83
CA LYS A 140 -6.67 -26.33 19.72
C LYS A 140 -7.14 -26.53 18.28
N PRO A 141 -6.97 -27.73 17.68
CA PRO A 141 -7.60 -28.06 16.43
C PRO A 141 -9.09 -28.28 16.70
N ASN A 142 -9.95 -27.31 16.36
CA ASN A 142 -11.39 -27.52 16.40
C ASN A 142 -11.88 -28.01 15.02
N TYR A 143 -11.64 -29.29 14.74
CA TYR A 143 -12.40 -30.01 13.72
C TYR A 143 -13.64 -30.60 14.38
N GLY A 144 -14.80 -29.97 14.16
CA GLY A 144 -16.08 -30.54 14.56
C GLY A 144 -17.15 -29.51 14.89
N THR A 145 -18.04 -29.22 13.95
CA THR A 145 -19.47 -29.55 14.05
C THR A 145 -20.25 -29.06 12.83
N ALA A 146 -20.97 -30.02 12.23
CA ALA A 146 -22.30 -29.89 11.63
C ALA A 146 -22.56 -28.81 10.55
N TRP A 147 -22.54 -29.24 9.29
CA TRP A 147 -23.48 -28.72 8.29
C TRP A 147 -24.81 -29.49 8.42
N PRO A 148 -25.95 -28.85 8.76
CA PRO A 148 -27.25 -29.51 8.70
C PRO A 148 -27.83 -29.37 7.29
N GLY A 149 -28.01 -30.50 6.62
CA GLY A 149 -28.97 -30.61 5.52
C GLY A 149 -28.39 -30.84 4.15
N GLN A 150 -28.02 -32.09 3.84
CA GLN A 150 -28.33 -32.67 2.54
C GLN A 150 -28.90 -34.07 2.75
N ARG A 151 -30.20 -34.21 2.45
CA ARG A 151 -30.89 -35.49 2.34
C ARG A 151 -30.59 -36.05 0.96
N CYS A 152 -30.11 -37.29 0.92
CA CYS A 152 -30.04 -38.09 -0.28
C CYS A 152 -31.47 -38.49 -0.72
N ALA A 153 -31.72 -38.42 -2.03
CA ALA A 153 -32.68 -39.23 -2.77
C ALA A 153 -31.91 -39.89 -3.92
#